data_AF-A0A1V8TL79-F1
#
_entry.id   AF-A0A1V8TL79-F1
#
_cell.length_a   1.000
_cell.length_b   1.000
_cell.length_c   1.000
_cell.angle_alpha   90.00
_cell.angle_beta   90.00
_cell.angle_gamma   90.00
#
_symmetry.space_group_name_H-M   'P 1'
#
loop_
_entity.id
_entity.type
_entity.pdbx_description
1 polymer ?
#
loop_
_entity_poly.entity_id
_entity_poly.type
_entity_poly.pdbx_seq_one_letter_code
_entity_poly.pdbx_strand_id
1 'polypeptide(L)'
;MAVTTDPSLAFGNVPIEIHQHIASYFDRDSDIGNYRLICRATNDAIDADGNSFWRARFLAIFEKPGFAHSGLRLNDNKQYRDLYKKRREMLMFALKKVGFKFGDTNREMKCLDLMVVLIKEACSNTKNGEKRTTYASKNLELIQTFSKKHGLLANYRGRVPSGRGPEHAFLAIKCALGPTLFGLEDPLCNDHFGFDEAQQMAYMPAIHMPIFGGSNGQTINMPWLHAQLTFWRYHFLHQHDGLLQNDFKALEACDRPRYWNSQLTQEPSPKALGRHWKGSYAFVDRDVIARIRNGHGREYHILDEMSGEQTPEPFQHICLEPRNPCDTVWPQEFEQHLKSLTPPVRKARTRAQKQGTYDGPELQSLRFDGEGYDASEDFMASGWLNQLPEQEGIPGWQRMTMMKYFVDEDTGIIDHEALWAYEGVVLPGGMMMVGRWWCPSDGDGASMYSGPFILWDVDGARYEDGLPR
;
A
#
# COMPACT_ATOMS: atom_id res chain seq x y z
N MET A 1 44.59 -51.36 1.51
CA MET A 1 44.37 -50.62 2.76
C MET A 1 43.31 -49.58 2.50
N ALA A 2 42.08 -49.82 2.96
CA ALA A 2 41.06 -48.79 2.96
C ALA A 2 41.32 -47.92 4.20
N VAL A 3 41.76 -46.68 3.99
CA VAL A 3 41.82 -45.69 5.08
C VAL A 3 40.36 -45.37 5.41
N THR A 4 39.84 -45.99 6.46
CA THR A 4 38.60 -45.56 7.09
C THR A 4 38.90 -44.25 7.81
N THR A 5 38.88 -43.14 7.08
CA THR A 5 38.80 -41.81 7.69
C THR A 5 37.46 -41.73 8.41
N ASP A 6 37.50 -41.78 9.73
CA ASP A 6 36.33 -41.46 10.55
C ASP A 6 35.82 -40.07 10.13
N PRO A 7 34.57 -39.93 9.65
CA PRO A 7 34.01 -38.65 9.27
C PRO A 7 34.11 -37.60 10.39
N SER A 8 34.16 -38.06 11.66
CA SER A 8 34.34 -37.20 12.82
C SER A 8 35.66 -36.42 12.81
N LEU A 9 36.74 -37.00 12.26
CA LEU A 9 38.07 -36.39 12.15
C LEU A 9 38.16 -35.37 10.99
N ALA A 10 37.41 -35.59 9.91
CA ALA A 10 37.40 -34.68 8.77
C ALA A 10 36.64 -33.38 9.08
N PHE A 11 35.49 -33.48 9.74
CA PHE A 11 34.73 -32.29 10.15
C PHE A 11 35.26 -31.66 11.44
N GLY A 12 35.87 -32.41 12.35
CA GLY A 12 36.37 -31.87 13.62
C GLY A 12 37.54 -30.88 13.50
N ASN A 13 38.28 -30.91 12.39
CA ASN A 13 39.46 -30.06 12.15
C ASN A 13 39.17 -28.81 11.31
N VAL A 14 37.92 -28.62 10.87
CA VAL A 14 37.53 -27.47 10.06
C VAL A 14 37.19 -26.29 10.97
N PRO A 15 37.68 -25.06 10.67
CA PRO A 15 37.33 -23.88 11.46
C PRO A 15 35.81 -23.64 11.50
N ILE A 16 35.34 -23.08 12.61
CA ILE A 16 33.90 -22.85 12.85
C ILE A 16 33.27 -21.95 11.77
N GLU A 17 34.02 -20.97 11.27
CA GLU A 17 33.61 -20.04 10.23
C GLU A 17 33.36 -20.76 8.90
N ILE A 18 34.15 -21.80 8.59
CA ILE A 18 33.97 -22.60 7.38
C ILE A 18 32.71 -23.47 7.50
N HIS A 19 32.44 -24.04 8.67
CA HIS A 19 31.19 -24.76 8.89
C HIS A 19 29.97 -23.85 8.76
N GLN A 20 30.03 -22.62 9.30
CA GLN A 20 28.97 -21.62 9.14
C GLN A 20 28.79 -21.21 7.67
N HIS A 21 29.90 -21.03 6.94
CA HIS A 21 29.88 -20.71 5.52
C HIS A 21 29.23 -21.83 4.70
N ILE A 22 29.61 -23.09 4.94
CA ILE A 22 28.96 -24.27 4.30
C ILE A 22 27.46 -24.26 4.61
N ALA A 23 27.08 -24.10 5.88
CA ALA A 23 25.68 -24.11 6.28
C ALA A 23 24.86 -22.94 5.72
N SER A 24 25.51 -21.83 5.35
CA SER A 24 24.84 -20.68 4.73
C SER A 24 24.26 -20.99 3.34
N TYR A 25 24.82 -21.98 2.64
CA TYR A 25 24.35 -22.44 1.33
C TYR A 25 23.14 -23.38 1.39
N PHE A 26 22.68 -23.79 2.58
CA PHE A 26 21.48 -24.62 2.66
C PHE A 26 20.21 -23.79 2.50
N ASP A 27 19.39 -24.13 1.52
CA ASP A 27 18.10 -23.46 1.29
C ASP A 27 17.06 -23.87 2.32
N ARG A 28 17.02 -25.16 2.69
CA ARG A 28 15.99 -25.71 3.57
C ARG A 28 16.45 -25.75 5.02
N ASP A 29 15.56 -25.35 5.92
CA ASP A 29 15.80 -25.41 7.37
C ASP A 29 15.98 -26.85 7.87
N SER A 30 15.41 -27.85 7.16
CA SER A 30 15.65 -29.27 7.42
C SER A 30 17.11 -29.65 7.26
N ASP A 31 17.79 -29.08 6.27
CA ASP A 31 19.16 -29.46 5.90
C ASP A 31 20.15 -28.86 6.89
N ILE A 32 19.87 -27.62 7.36
CA ILE A 32 20.56 -27.02 8.51
C ILE A 32 20.38 -27.90 9.76
N GLY A 33 19.16 -28.37 10.01
CA GLY A 33 18.85 -29.26 11.13
C GLY A 33 19.62 -30.59 11.06
N ASN A 34 19.70 -31.20 9.87
CA ASN A 34 20.46 -32.44 9.65
C ASN A 34 21.97 -32.20 9.80
N TYR A 35 22.50 -31.11 9.24
CA TYR A 35 23.91 -30.75 9.31
C TYR A 35 24.37 -30.54 10.76
N ARG A 36 23.55 -29.84 11.55
CA ARG A 36 23.74 -29.63 13.00
C ARG A 36 23.84 -30.93 13.80
N LEU A 37 23.33 -32.05 13.29
CA LEU A 37 23.31 -33.35 13.96
C LEU A 37 24.46 -34.28 13.53
N ILE A 38 25.32 -33.87 12.59
CA ILE A 38 26.42 -34.71 12.10
C ILE A 38 27.47 -34.97 13.19
N CYS A 39 27.98 -33.93 13.84
CA CYS A 39 28.95 -34.04 14.92
C CYS A 39 28.94 -32.82 15.85
N ARG A 40 29.78 -32.81 16.89
CA ARG A 40 29.89 -31.68 17.81
C ARG A 40 30.36 -30.39 17.12
N ALA A 41 31.33 -30.48 16.22
CA ALA A 41 31.84 -29.30 15.50
C ALA A 41 30.76 -28.62 14.64
N THR A 42 29.95 -29.39 13.90
CA THR A 42 28.84 -28.83 13.14
C THR A 42 27.71 -28.32 14.04
N ASN A 43 27.49 -28.94 15.20
CA ASN A 43 26.54 -28.44 16.19
C ASN A 43 26.97 -27.07 16.74
N ASP A 44 28.22 -26.98 17.19
CA ASP A 44 28.80 -25.77 17.76
C ASP A 44 28.83 -24.63 16.72
N ALA A 45 29.09 -24.94 15.45
CA ALA A 45 29.05 -23.94 14.39
C ALA A 45 27.67 -23.28 14.21
N ILE A 46 26.58 -24.02 14.43
CA ILE A 46 25.22 -23.54 14.23
C ILE A 46 24.66 -22.87 15.49
N ASP A 47 24.87 -23.46 16.66
CA ASP A 47 24.23 -23.05 17.92
C ASP A 47 25.16 -22.47 18.98
N ALA A 48 26.47 -22.73 18.89
CA ALA A 48 27.46 -22.09 19.75
C ALA A 48 27.92 -20.76 19.11
N ASP A 49 29.12 -20.28 19.48
CA ASP A 49 29.67 -18.99 19.05
C ASP A 49 28.69 -17.81 19.21
N GLY A 50 28.03 -17.79 20.37
CA GLY A 50 27.03 -16.78 20.67
C GLY A 50 25.94 -16.68 19.60
N ASN A 51 25.54 -17.75 18.91
CA ASN A 51 24.50 -17.78 17.86
C ASN A 51 24.76 -16.87 16.63
N SER A 52 26.02 -16.57 16.32
CA SER A 52 26.41 -15.71 15.18
C SER A 52 25.84 -16.20 13.83
N PHE A 53 25.84 -17.52 13.60
CA PHE A 53 25.22 -18.16 12.45
C PHE A 53 23.76 -17.74 12.26
N TRP A 54 22.95 -17.79 13.33
CA TRP A 54 21.52 -17.49 13.25
C TRP A 54 21.24 -16.02 12.94
N ARG A 55 22.10 -15.10 13.40
CA ARG A 55 22.03 -13.70 12.98
C ARG A 55 22.32 -13.55 11.49
N ALA A 56 23.39 -14.17 10.99
CA ALA A 56 23.71 -14.14 9.56
C ALA A 56 22.58 -14.74 8.72
N ARG A 57 22.04 -15.90 9.13
CA ARG A 57 20.93 -16.57 8.47
C ARG A 57 19.65 -15.73 8.47
N PHE A 58 19.35 -15.08 9.60
CA PHE A 58 18.22 -14.16 9.66
C PHE A 58 18.39 -13.02 8.66
N LEU A 59 19.52 -12.32 8.66
CA LEU A 59 19.77 -11.17 7.78
C LEU A 59 19.88 -11.57 6.29
N ALA A 60 20.19 -12.83 6.00
CA ALA A 60 20.14 -13.38 4.65
C ALA A 60 18.71 -13.42 4.10
N ILE A 61 17.72 -13.75 4.95
CA ILE A 61 16.32 -14.00 4.54
C ILE A 61 15.40 -12.80 4.82
N PHE A 62 15.57 -12.13 5.96
CA PHE A 62 14.74 -11.02 6.41
C PHE A 62 15.54 -9.73 6.46
N GLU A 63 14.83 -8.61 6.39
CA GLU A 63 15.43 -7.32 6.67
C GLU A 63 15.66 -7.09 8.16
N LYS A 64 16.56 -6.15 8.48
CA LYS A 64 16.91 -5.88 9.86
C LYS A 64 15.66 -5.38 10.60
N PRO A 65 15.31 -5.98 11.74
CA PRO A 65 14.09 -5.60 12.41
C PRO A 65 14.23 -4.23 13.08
N GLY A 66 13.22 -3.38 12.86
CA GLY A 66 13.15 -2.01 13.36
C GLY A 66 12.60 -1.94 14.79
N PHE A 67 13.27 -2.53 15.78
CA PHE A 67 12.87 -2.41 17.19
C PHE A 67 13.33 -1.11 17.86
N ALA A 68 13.68 -0.09 17.08
CA ALA A 68 14.20 1.18 17.60
C ALA A 68 13.21 1.90 18.53
N HIS A 69 11.90 1.64 18.44
CA HIS A 69 10.88 2.29 19.28
C HIS A 69 10.52 1.53 20.56
N SER A 70 10.87 0.23 20.68
CA SER A 70 10.59 -0.55 21.89
C SER A 70 11.71 -0.53 22.92
N GLY A 71 12.79 0.23 22.68
CA GLY A 71 14.00 0.25 23.53
C GLY A 71 14.77 -1.08 23.56
N LEU A 72 14.22 -2.14 22.95
CA LEU A 72 14.83 -3.45 22.83
C LEU A 72 15.79 -3.45 21.65
N ARG A 73 17.05 -3.08 21.91
CA ARG A 73 18.12 -3.33 20.96
C ARG A 73 18.34 -4.84 20.88
N LEU A 74 18.19 -5.40 19.68
CA LEU A 74 18.69 -6.75 19.36
C LEU A 74 20.22 -6.75 19.35
N ASN A 75 20.80 -6.66 20.54
CA ASN A 75 22.24 -6.79 20.75
C ASN A 75 22.63 -8.27 20.93
N ASP A 76 21.65 -9.17 21.09
CA ASP A 76 21.85 -10.58 21.33
C ASP A 76 21.42 -11.42 20.10
N ASN A 77 22.38 -12.12 19.52
CA ASN A 77 22.19 -13.08 18.44
C ASN A 77 21.19 -14.19 18.78
N LYS A 78 21.01 -14.54 20.07
CA LYS A 78 19.98 -15.49 20.51
C LYS A 78 18.57 -15.03 20.12
N GLN A 79 18.32 -13.72 20.20
CA GLN A 79 17.04 -13.16 19.82
C GLN A 79 16.81 -13.24 18.29
N TYR A 80 17.86 -13.09 17.47
CA TYR A 80 17.77 -13.33 16.02
C TYR A 80 17.39 -14.77 15.70
N ARG A 81 17.95 -15.76 16.42
CA ARG A 81 17.57 -17.16 16.29
C ARG A 81 16.10 -17.38 16.64
N ASP A 82 15.65 -16.86 17.77
CA ASP A 82 14.30 -17.08 18.26
C ASP A 82 13.26 -16.41 17.33
N LEU A 83 13.57 -15.20 16.82
CA LEU A 83 12.78 -14.53 15.79
C LEU A 83 12.78 -15.30 14.47
N TYR A 84 13.95 -15.78 14.00
CA TYR A 84 14.06 -16.58 12.79
C TYR A 84 13.13 -17.78 12.84
N LYS A 85 13.23 -18.59 13.91
CA LYS A 85 12.41 -19.78 14.11
C LYS A 85 10.93 -19.45 14.10
N LYS A 86 10.51 -18.42 14.86
CA LYS A 86 9.10 -17.98 14.92
C LYS A 86 8.57 -17.57 13.54
N ARG A 87 9.30 -16.72 12.81
CA ARG A 87 8.86 -16.23 11.48
C ARG A 87 8.79 -17.35 10.45
N ARG A 88 9.81 -18.22 10.43
CA ARG A 88 9.88 -19.37 9.51
C ARG A 88 8.78 -20.37 9.78
N GLU A 89 8.49 -20.66 11.04
CA GLU A 89 7.38 -21.52 11.44
C GLU A 89 6.05 -20.98 10.87
N MET A 90 5.79 -19.69 11.05
CA MET A 90 4.57 -19.05 10.57
C MET A 90 4.48 -19.07 9.03
N LEU A 91 5.52 -18.63 8.32
CA LEU A 91 5.54 -18.58 6.86
C LEU A 91 5.43 -19.98 6.20
N MET A 92 5.97 -21.02 6.83
CA MET A 92 5.97 -22.37 6.25
C MET A 92 4.79 -23.24 6.67
N PHE A 93 4.29 -23.09 7.89
CA PHE A 93 3.37 -24.06 8.48
C PHE A 93 2.01 -23.49 8.89
N ALA A 94 1.87 -22.16 9.05
CA ALA A 94 0.62 -21.61 9.60
C ALA A 94 -0.62 -21.94 8.76
N LEU A 95 -0.47 -22.00 7.43
CA LEU A 95 -1.57 -22.19 6.48
C LEU A 95 -1.44 -23.46 5.61
N LYS A 96 -0.62 -24.45 6.03
CA LYS A 96 -0.23 -25.62 5.22
C LYS A 96 -1.38 -26.53 4.74
N LYS A 97 -2.58 -26.39 5.31
CA LYS A 97 -3.76 -27.24 5.01
C LYS A 97 -5.07 -26.46 4.84
N VAL A 98 -5.09 -25.18 5.19
CA VAL A 98 -6.28 -24.33 5.21
C VAL A 98 -5.77 -23.00 4.68
N GLY A 99 -6.10 -22.67 3.42
CA GLY A 99 -5.73 -21.37 2.83
C GLY A 99 -6.26 -20.21 3.66
N PHE A 100 -5.75 -19.01 3.42
CA PHE A 100 -6.25 -17.81 4.09
C PHE A 100 -7.68 -17.50 3.61
N LYS A 101 -8.59 -17.16 4.52
CA LYS A 101 -9.98 -16.81 4.21
C LYS A 101 -10.33 -15.41 4.69
N PHE A 102 -10.49 -15.23 6.00
CA PHE A 102 -11.07 -14.02 6.59
C PHE A 102 -10.19 -13.34 7.63
N GLY A 103 -9.09 -13.97 8.05
CA GLY A 103 -8.29 -13.42 9.14
C GLY A 103 -8.85 -13.69 10.53
N ASP A 104 -9.90 -14.51 10.66
CA ASP A 104 -10.67 -14.68 11.89
C ASP A 104 -10.14 -15.81 12.79
N THR A 105 -9.36 -16.74 12.24
CA THR A 105 -8.75 -17.80 13.05
C THR A 105 -7.50 -17.31 13.78
N ASN A 106 -7.21 -17.91 14.94
CA ASN A 106 -5.98 -17.63 15.71
C ASN A 106 -4.68 -17.79 14.88
N ARG A 107 -4.69 -18.66 13.86
CA ARG A 107 -3.54 -18.85 12.97
C ARG A 107 -3.44 -17.74 11.95
N GLU A 108 -4.55 -17.32 11.36
CA GLU A 108 -4.57 -16.22 10.41
C GLU A 108 -4.26 -14.88 11.09
N MET A 109 -4.82 -14.59 12.27
CA MET A 109 -4.48 -13.40 13.05
C MET A 109 -2.97 -13.31 13.31
N LYS A 110 -2.36 -14.42 13.73
CA LYS A 110 -0.90 -14.53 13.86
C LYS A 110 -0.16 -14.29 12.54
N CYS A 111 -0.70 -14.74 11.41
CA CYS A 111 -0.12 -14.44 10.10
C CYS A 111 -0.23 -12.94 9.78
N LEU A 112 -1.37 -12.31 10.04
CA LEU A 112 -1.56 -10.88 9.86
C LEU A 112 -0.58 -10.08 10.71
N ASP A 113 -0.40 -10.43 11.98
CA ASP A 113 0.60 -9.81 12.86
C ASP A 113 2.01 -9.88 12.24
N LEU A 114 2.38 -11.04 11.69
CA LEU A 114 3.67 -11.20 11.02
C LEU A 114 3.74 -10.35 9.74
N MET A 115 2.67 -10.28 8.94
CA MET A 115 2.63 -9.45 7.74
C MET A 115 2.82 -7.96 8.08
N VAL A 116 2.14 -7.45 9.10
CA VAL A 116 2.34 -6.07 9.60
C VAL A 116 3.79 -5.85 9.99
N VAL A 117 4.40 -6.78 10.73
CA VAL A 117 5.82 -6.68 11.12
C VAL A 117 6.74 -6.64 9.90
N LEU A 118 6.53 -7.52 8.92
CA LEU A 118 7.35 -7.56 7.70
C LEU A 118 7.18 -6.29 6.86
N ILE A 119 5.96 -5.72 6.79
CA ILE A 119 5.68 -4.44 6.13
C ILE A 119 6.42 -3.28 6.82
N LYS A 120 6.38 -3.19 8.16
CA LYS A 120 7.08 -2.13 8.92
C LYS A 120 8.60 -2.22 8.79
N GLU A 121 9.11 -3.43 8.67
CA GLU A 121 10.55 -3.69 8.52
C GLU A 121 11.02 -3.66 7.07
N ALA A 122 10.08 -3.56 6.12
CA ALA A 122 10.40 -3.47 4.71
C ALA A 122 11.31 -2.26 4.45
N CYS A 123 12.36 -2.44 3.66
CA CYS A 123 13.33 -1.40 3.32
C CYS A 123 14.11 -0.84 4.53
N SER A 124 14.21 -1.55 5.66
CA SER A 124 14.95 -1.05 6.84
C SER A 124 16.46 -0.87 6.64
N ASN A 125 17.02 -1.49 5.59
CA ASN A 125 18.44 -1.36 5.25
C ASN A 125 18.72 -0.23 4.25
N THR A 126 17.69 0.43 3.71
CA THR A 126 17.89 1.54 2.76
C THR A 126 18.42 2.76 3.49
N LYS A 127 19.56 3.29 3.04
CA LYS A 127 20.02 4.61 3.51
C LYS A 127 19.17 5.68 2.84
N ASN A 128 18.56 6.56 3.63
CA ASN A 128 17.83 7.72 3.11
C ASN A 128 18.74 8.49 2.12
N GLY A 129 18.31 8.63 0.86
CA GLY A 129 18.99 9.47 -0.14
C GLY A 129 19.76 8.75 -1.26
N GLU A 130 19.93 7.42 -1.22
CA GLU A 130 20.50 6.69 -2.37
C GLU A 130 19.43 6.44 -3.44
N LYS A 131 19.13 7.47 -4.25
CA LYS A 131 18.22 7.41 -5.41
C LYS A 131 18.65 6.42 -6.52
N ARG A 132 19.84 5.80 -6.39
CA ARG A 132 20.57 5.22 -7.54
C ARG A 132 20.52 3.71 -7.70
N THR A 133 19.91 2.96 -6.78
CA THR A 133 19.74 1.52 -6.94
C THR A 133 18.34 1.09 -6.54
N THR A 134 17.67 0.35 -7.43
CA THR A 134 16.44 -0.40 -7.19
C THR A 134 16.67 -1.38 -6.04
N TYR A 135 16.50 -0.91 -4.81
CA TYR A 135 16.56 -1.75 -3.63
C TYR A 135 15.36 -2.70 -3.63
N ALA A 136 15.61 -4.00 -3.75
CA ALA A 136 14.59 -5.02 -3.61
C ALA A 136 14.46 -5.44 -2.14
N SER A 137 13.35 -5.10 -1.50
CA SER A 137 13.06 -5.53 -0.12
C SER A 137 12.82 -7.03 -0.07
N LYS A 138 13.64 -7.72 0.74
CA LYS A 138 13.46 -9.16 1.03
C LYS A 138 12.11 -9.43 1.69
N ASN A 139 11.67 -8.55 2.58
CA ASN A 139 10.39 -8.72 3.26
C ASN A 139 9.21 -8.57 2.29
N LEU A 140 9.24 -7.60 1.36
CA LEU A 140 8.19 -7.46 0.35
C LEU A 140 8.14 -8.67 -0.59
N GLU A 141 9.30 -9.19 -1.02
CA GLU A 141 9.37 -10.41 -1.84
C GLU A 141 8.79 -11.63 -1.10
N LEU A 142 9.10 -11.78 0.19
CA LEU A 142 8.53 -12.83 1.03
C LEU A 142 7.02 -12.69 1.18
N ILE A 143 6.52 -11.47 1.39
CA ILE A 143 5.08 -11.19 1.48
C ILE A 143 4.38 -11.53 0.16
N GLN A 144 4.94 -11.14 -0.98
CA GLN A 144 4.40 -11.47 -2.30
C GLN A 144 4.35 -12.97 -2.53
N THR A 145 5.45 -13.67 -2.22
CA THR A 145 5.54 -15.13 -2.35
C THR A 145 4.52 -15.83 -1.45
N PHE A 146 4.40 -15.39 -0.20
CA PHE A 146 3.42 -15.89 0.75
C PHE A 146 1.98 -15.64 0.26
N SER A 147 1.73 -14.45 -0.26
CA SER A 147 0.43 -14.02 -0.78
C SER A 147 -0.02 -14.86 -1.96
N LYS A 148 0.86 -15.07 -2.94
CA LYS A 148 0.61 -15.95 -4.10
C LYS A 148 0.33 -17.38 -3.68
N LYS A 149 1.12 -17.91 -2.74
CA LYS A 149 1.00 -19.31 -2.27
C LYS A 149 -0.27 -19.58 -1.46
N HIS A 150 -0.71 -18.63 -0.65
CA HIS A 150 -1.78 -18.85 0.32
C HIS A 150 -3.08 -18.09 0.01
N GLY A 151 -3.13 -17.37 -1.12
CA GLY A 151 -4.30 -16.63 -1.55
C GLY A 151 -4.61 -15.41 -0.70
N LEU A 152 -3.62 -14.82 -0.02
CA LEU A 152 -3.83 -13.67 0.89
C LEU A 152 -4.44 -12.47 0.13
N LEU A 153 -4.05 -12.28 -1.13
CA LEU A 153 -4.52 -11.19 -1.98
C LEU A 153 -5.65 -11.61 -2.91
N ALA A 154 -6.03 -12.89 -2.93
CA ALA A 154 -7.14 -13.36 -3.75
C ALA A 154 -8.45 -12.64 -3.37
N ASN A 155 -9.38 -12.58 -4.33
CA ASN A 155 -10.63 -11.84 -4.20
C ASN A 155 -11.35 -12.20 -2.90
N TYR A 156 -11.73 -11.16 -2.16
CA TYR A 156 -12.43 -11.28 -0.88
C TYR A 156 -13.81 -11.89 -1.14
N ARG A 157 -14.01 -13.14 -0.73
CA ARG A 157 -15.30 -13.86 -0.84
C ARG A 157 -16.11 -13.68 0.44
N GLY A 158 -16.54 -12.46 0.79
CA GLY A 158 -17.14 -12.22 2.11
C GLY A 158 -17.99 -10.97 2.26
N ARG A 159 -18.77 -10.91 3.36
CA ARG A 159 -19.75 -9.85 3.68
C ARG A 159 -19.09 -8.48 3.87
N VAL A 160 -19.86 -7.42 3.65
CA VAL A 160 -19.53 -6.07 4.15
C VAL A 160 -19.25 -6.17 5.67
N PRO A 161 -18.04 -5.82 6.15
CA PRO A 161 -17.70 -5.93 7.56
C PRO A 161 -18.61 -5.10 8.45
N SER A 162 -19.16 -5.72 9.47
CA SER A 162 -19.85 -5.03 10.56
C SER A 162 -18.89 -4.82 11.73
N GLY A 163 -18.06 -3.77 11.68
CA GLY A 163 -17.29 -3.26 12.81
C GLY A 163 -15.78 -3.56 12.80
N ARG A 164 -15.07 -3.11 13.85
CA ARG A 164 -13.62 -3.31 14.04
C ARG A 164 -13.31 -4.75 14.47
N GLY A 165 -13.12 -5.64 13.49
CA GLY A 165 -12.67 -7.02 13.69
C GLY A 165 -11.36 -7.33 12.95
N PRO A 166 -10.86 -8.58 13.01
CA PRO A 166 -9.63 -9.03 12.32
C PRO A 166 -9.63 -8.76 10.81
N GLU A 167 -10.81 -8.62 10.22
CA GLU A 167 -11.02 -8.24 8.83
C GLU A 167 -10.44 -6.86 8.49
N HIS A 168 -10.48 -5.89 9.42
CA HIS A 168 -9.89 -4.57 9.18
C HIS A 168 -8.37 -4.65 9.01
N ALA A 169 -7.68 -5.43 9.85
CA ALA A 169 -6.23 -5.65 9.73
C ALA A 169 -5.88 -6.36 8.41
N PHE A 170 -6.70 -7.33 8.02
CA PHE A 170 -6.55 -8.00 6.73
C PHE A 170 -6.69 -7.03 5.55
N LEU A 171 -7.76 -6.22 5.52
CA LEU A 171 -7.98 -5.22 4.48
C LEU A 171 -6.89 -4.15 4.47
N ALA A 172 -6.42 -3.69 5.64
CA ALA A 172 -5.31 -2.74 5.74
C ALA A 172 -4.02 -3.29 5.11
N ILE A 173 -3.71 -4.57 5.34
CA ILE A 173 -2.58 -5.26 4.69
C ILE A 173 -2.81 -5.34 3.17
N LYS A 174 -4.00 -5.75 2.72
CA LYS A 174 -4.31 -5.83 1.27
C LYS A 174 -4.14 -4.46 0.59
N CYS A 175 -4.65 -3.41 1.22
CA CYS A 175 -4.55 -2.04 0.72
C CYS A 175 -3.10 -1.55 0.71
N ALA A 176 -2.33 -1.80 1.77
CA ALA A 176 -0.91 -1.48 1.80
C ALA A 176 -0.12 -2.21 0.70
N LEU A 177 -0.58 -3.41 0.31
CA LEU A 177 -0.01 -4.19 -0.78
C LEU A 177 -0.65 -3.90 -2.16
N GLY A 178 -1.35 -2.77 -2.30
CA GLY A 178 -2.06 -2.33 -3.52
C GLY A 178 -1.33 -2.62 -4.83
N PRO A 179 -0.03 -2.29 -4.99
CA PRO A 179 0.71 -2.58 -6.22
C PRO A 179 0.69 -4.05 -6.67
N THR A 180 0.68 -5.03 -5.75
CA THR A 180 0.57 -6.45 -6.14
C THR A 180 -0.80 -6.79 -6.71
N LEU A 181 -1.85 -6.06 -6.35
CA LEU A 181 -3.20 -6.27 -6.90
C LEU A 181 -3.27 -5.95 -8.40
N PHE A 182 -2.31 -5.20 -8.94
CA PHE A 182 -2.25 -4.84 -10.37
C PHE A 182 -1.20 -5.64 -11.15
N GLY A 183 -0.78 -6.80 -10.63
CA GLY A 183 0.14 -7.68 -11.33
C GLY A 183 -0.48 -8.32 -12.57
N LEU A 184 0.14 -8.10 -13.74
CA LEU A 184 -0.31 -8.67 -15.02
C LEU A 184 -0.26 -10.21 -15.09
N GLU A 185 0.53 -10.84 -14.22
CA GLU A 185 0.66 -12.31 -14.11
C GLU A 185 -0.37 -12.93 -13.17
N ASP A 186 -1.35 -12.15 -12.69
CA ASP A 186 -2.32 -12.67 -11.75
C ASP A 186 -3.27 -13.68 -12.43
N PRO A 187 -3.32 -14.94 -11.95
CA PRO A 187 -4.19 -15.97 -12.53
C PRO A 187 -5.69 -15.67 -12.36
N LEU A 188 -6.05 -14.69 -11.52
CA LEU A 188 -7.42 -14.23 -11.28
C LEU A 188 -7.71 -12.88 -11.98
N CYS A 189 -6.97 -12.55 -13.05
CA CYS A 189 -7.19 -11.32 -13.82
C CYS A 189 -8.57 -11.24 -14.50
N ASN A 190 -9.16 -12.39 -14.87
CA ASN A 190 -10.47 -12.48 -15.53
C ASN A 190 -11.63 -12.78 -14.56
N ASP A 191 -11.45 -12.54 -13.26
CA ASP A 191 -12.50 -12.78 -12.26
C ASP A 191 -13.35 -11.50 -12.09
N HIS A 192 -14.63 -11.56 -12.46
CA HIS A 192 -15.62 -10.50 -12.21
C HIS A 192 -16.03 -10.37 -10.74
N PHE A 193 -15.62 -11.30 -9.88
CA PHE A 193 -16.14 -11.38 -8.53
C PHE A 193 -15.88 -10.12 -7.71
N GLY A 194 -16.95 -9.49 -7.23
CA GLY A 194 -16.89 -8.31 -6.37
C GLY A 194 -16.84 -6.98 -7.12
N PHE A 195 -16.85 -6.99 -8.47
CA PHE A 195 -16.82 -5.76 -9.25
C PHE A 195 -18.08 -4.92 -9.05
N ASP A 196 -19.29 -5.52 -9.10
CA ASP A 196 -20.53 -4.76 -8.95
C ASP A 196 -20.61 -4.05 -7.59
N GLU A 197 -20.17 -4.72 -6.51
CA GLU A 197 -20.05 -4.10 -5.19
C GLU A 197 -18.99 -2.99 -5.17
N ALA A 198 -17.85 -3.23 -5.82
CA ALA A 198 -16.78 -2.25 -5.90
C ALA A 198 -17.21 -1.00 -6.66
N GLN A 199 -17.88 -1.17 -7.80
CA GLN A 199 -18.48 -0.11 -8.60
C GLN A 199 -19.52 0.66 -7.78
N GLN A 200 -20.45 -0.04 -7.12
CA GLN A 200 -21.42 0.60 -6.24
C GLN A 200 -20.74 1.47 -5.17
N MET A 201 -19.71 0.96 -4.50
CA MET A 201 -18.98 1.70 -3.46
C MET A 201 -18.13 2.87 -4.00
N ALA A 202 -17.57 2.74 -5.21
CA ALA A 202 -16.83 3.78 -5.90
C ALA A 202 -17.71 5.01 -6.19
N TYR A 203 -18.94 4.78 -6.66
CA TYR A 203 -19.88 5.87 -6.97
C TYR A 203 -20.74 6.33 -5.79
N MET A 204 -20.64 5.70 -4.60
CA MET A 204 -21.38 6.18 -3.42
C MET A 204 -20.98 7.61 -3.04
N PRO A 205 -21.94 8.47 -2.64
CA PRO A 205 -21.64 9.82 -2.18
C PRO A 205 -20.97 9.80 -0.80
N ALA A 206 -20.27 10.88 -0.46
CA ALA A 206 -19.48 10.99 0.77
C ALA A 206 -20.33 10.83 2.06
N ILE A 207 -21.58 11.29 2.07
CA ILE A 207 -22.48 11.13 3.22
C ILE A 207 -22.83 9.66 3.52
N HIS A 208 -22.86 8.79 2.51
CA HIS A 208 -23.18 7.36 2.68
C HIS A 208 -21.93 6.52 2.87
N MET A 209 -20.87 6.80 2.11
CA MET A 209 -19.58 6.11 2.21
C MET A 209 -18.43 7.11 2.34
N PRO A 210 -18.20 7.63 3.56
CA PRO A 210 -17.05 8.50 3.80
C PRO A 210 -15.74 7.69 3.71
N ILE A 211 -14.69 8.31 3.18
CA ILE A 211 -13.34 7.74 3.10
C ILE A 211 -12.71 7.67 4.49
N PHE A 212 -12.94 8.71 5.30
CA PHE A 212 -12.42 8.85 6.65
C PHE A 212 -13.55 8.92 7.68
N GLY A 213 -13.34 8.27 8.83
CA GLY A 213 -14.31 8.22 9.91
C GLY A 213 -13.68 7.85 11.24
N GLY A 214 -14.42 7.07 12.04
CA GLY A 214 -14.03 6.75 13.41
C GLY A 214 -14.25 7.91 14.39
N SER A 215 -13.84 7.71 15.66
CA SER A 215 -14.06 8.69 16.73
C SER A 215 -13.21 9.95 16.62
N ASN A 216 -12.14 9.89 15.82
CA ASN A 216 -11.20 10.98 15.55
C ASN A 216 -11.28 11.51 14.11
N GLY A 217 -12.22 11.04 13.28
CA GLY A 217 -12.34 11.44 11.86
C GLY A 217 -11.13 11.11 10.97
N GLN A 218 -10.18 10.30 11.45
CA GLN A 218 -8.92 9.98 10.76
C GLN A 218 -8.74 8.46 10.57
N THR A 219 -9.75 7.66 10.92
CA THR A 219 -9.73 6.22 10.64
C THR A 219 -10.16 6.00 9.20
N ILE A 220 -9.37 5.26 8.43
CA ILE A 220 -9.72 4.95 7.03
C ILE A 220 -10.84 3.91 6.98
N ASN A 221 -11.81 4.13 6.09
CA ASN A 221 -12.79 3.12 5.71
C ASN A 221 -12.12 2.06 4.83
N MET A 222 -11.46 1.08 5.48
CA MET A 222 -10.71 0.02 4.78
C MET A 222 -11.55 -0.80 3.78
N PRO A 223 -12.83 -1.13 4.06
CA PRO A 223 -13.71 -1.76 3.06
C PRO A 223 -13.88 -0.91 1.80
N TRP A 224 -14.11 0.40 1.97
CA TRP A 224 -14.23 1.32 0.84
C TRP A 224 -12.92 1.42 0.04
N LEU A 225 -11.78 1.52 0.73
CA LEU A 225 -10.47 1.59 0.06
C LEU A 225 -10.15 0.31 -0.72
N HIS A 226 -10.45 -0.86 -0.14
CA HIS A 226 -10.29 -2.15 -0.82
C HIS A 226 -11.22 -2.29 -2.02
N ALA A 227 -12.46 -1.80 -1.92
CA ALA A 227 -13.39 -1.72 -3.03
C ALA A 227 -12.83 -0.85 -4.17
N GLN A 228 -12.22 0.30 -3.87
CA GLN A 228 -11.58 1.12 -4.91
C GLN A 228 -10.46 0.36 -5.64
N LEU A 229 -9.60 -0.34 -4.90
CA LEU A 229 -8.53 -1.14 -5.50
C LEU A 229 -9.08 -2.29 -6.34
N THR A 230 -10.20 -2.88 -5.93
CA THR A 230 -10.90 -3.94 -6.68
C THR A 230 -11.50 -3.39 -7.98
N PHE A 231 -12.12 -2.20 -7.93
CA PHE A 231 -12.65 -1.50 -9.10
C PHE A 231 -11.54 -1.24 -10.14
N TRP A 232 -10.42 -0.63 -9.72
CA TRP A 232 -9.30 -0.36 -10.63
C TRP A 232 -8.62 -1.62 -11.14
N ARG A 233 -8.56 -2.66 -10.31
CA ARG A 233 -7.99 -3.95 -10.71
C ARG A 233 -8.79 -4.57 -11.86
N TYR A 234 -10.11 -4.51 -11.79
CA TYR A 234 -10.98 -4.98 -12.86
C TYR A 234 -10.65 -4.24 -14.17
N HIS A 235 -10.64 -2.90 -14.14
CA HIS A 235 -10.38 -2.09 -15.32
C HIS A 235 -8.97 -2.23 -15.90
N PHE A 236 -7.96 -2.54 -15.07
CA PHE A 236 -6.58 -2.75 -15.52
C PHE A 236 -6.26 -4.17 -15.99
N LEU A 237 -6.93 -5.20 -15.45
CA LEU A 237 -6.51 -6.59 -15.65
C LEU A 237 -7.52 -7.44 -16.42
N HIS A 238 -8.81 -7.07 -16.42
CA HIS A 238 -9.86 -7.91 -16.99
C HIS A 238 -9.81 -7.88 -18.53
N GLN A 239 -9.55 -9.02 -19.16
CA GLN A 239 -9.17 -9.06 -20.59
C GLN A 239 -10.28 -8.68 -21.58
N HIS A 240 -11.54 -8.81 -21.19
CA HIS A 240 -12.68 -8.59 -22.09
C HIS A 240 -13.44 -7.30 -21.82
N ASP A 241 -13.53 -6.93 -20.54
CA ASP A 241 -14.38 -5.84 -20.08
C ASP A 241 -13.59 -4.72 -19.37
N GLY A 242 -12.28 -4.92 -19.18
CA GLY A 242 -11.42 -3.92 -18.54
C GLY A 242 -11.07 -2.81 -19.53
N LEU A 243 -11.63 -1.62 -19.31
CA LEU A 243 -11.52 -0.49 -20.24
C LEU A 243 -10.09 -0.01 -20.47
N LEU A 244 -9.21 -0.17 -19.47
CA LEU A 244 -7.81 0.28 -19.50
C LEU A 244 -6.82 -0.88 -19.60
N GLN A 245 -7.30 -2.10 -19.92
CA GLN A 245 -6.49 -3.31 -19.83
C GLN A 245 -5.31 -3.29 -20.81
N ASN A 246 -5.55 -2.90 -22.05
CA ASN A 246 -4.52 -2.84 -23.09
C ASN A 246 -3.49 -1.74 -22.78
N ASP A 247 -3.96 -0.57 -22.38
CA ASP A 247 -3.14 0.59 -22.06
C ASP A 247 -2.26 0.33 -20.84
N PHE A 248 -2.85 -0.23 -19.78
CA PHE A 248 -2.11 -0.61 -18.58
C PHE A 248 -1.06 -1.68 -18.86
N LYS A 249 -1.37 -2.66 -19.73
CA LYS A 249 -0.42 -3.68 -20.18
C LYS A 249 0.72 -3.07 -21.00
N ALA A 250 0.43 -2.05 -21.80
CA ALA A 250 1.41 -1.35 -22.64
C ALA A 250 2.38 -0.47 -21.84
N LEU A 251 2.04 -0.06 -20.61
CA LEU A 251 2.95 0.68 -19.74
C LEU A 251 4.27 -0.07 -19.52
N GLU A 252 5.37 0.66 -19.56
CA GLU A 252 6.67 0.15 -19.14
C GLU A 252 6.70 -0.16 -17.64
N ALA A 253 7.63 -1.03 -17.22
CA ALA A 253 7.71 -1.43 -15.81
C ALA A 253 7.96 -0.24 -14.85
N CYS A 254 8.67 0.80 -15.28
CA CYS A 254 8.90 2.00 -14.48
C CYS A 254 7.68 2.93 -14.38
N ASP A 255 6.74 2.81 -15.31
CA ASP A 255 5.52 3.60 -15.37
C ASP A 255 4.33 2.87 -14.71
N ARG A 256 4.53 1.68 -14.17
CA ARG A 256 3.51 0.91 -13.45
C ARG A 256 3.56 1.23 -11.95
N PRO A 257 2.45 1.01 -11.22
CA PRO A 257 2.44 1.19 -9.79
C PRO A 257 3.48 0.31 -9.08
N ARG A 258 4.19 0.90 -8.12
CA ARG A 258 5.35 0.29 -7.44
C ARG A 258 5.28 0.42 -5.93
N TYR A 259 6.06 -0.41 -5.26
CA TYR A 259 6.23 -0.36 -3.81
C TYR A 259 7.08 0.83 -3.37
N TRP A 260 6.96 1.17 -2.08
CA TRP A 260 7.88 2.08 -1.43
C TRP A 260 9.31 1.53 -1.41
N ASN A 261 10.27 2.44 -1.50
CA ASN A 261 11.71 2.12 -1.53
C ASN A 261 12.44 2.59 -0.26
N SER A 262 11.72 3.03 0.76
CA SER A 262 12.24 3.50 2.04
C SER A 262 11.41 2.92 3.18
N GLN A 263 12.03 2.65 4.33
CA GLN A 263 11.28 2.14 5.49
C GLN A 263 10.10 3.06 5.86
N LEU A 264 8.95 2.45 6.15
CA LEU A 264 7.76 3.17 6.58
C LEU A 264 7.93 3.65 8.03
N THR A 265 7.68 4.94 8.27
CA THR A 265 7.75 5.55 9.61
C THR A 265 6.49 6.36 9.89
N GLN A 266 6.18 6.54 11.18
CA GLN A 266 5.14 7.44 11.64
C GLN A 266 5.80 8.77 12.02
N GLU A 267 5.86 9.69 11.07
CA GLU A 267 6.33 11.06 11.31
C GLU A 267 5.16 11.97 11.74
N PRO A 268 5.44 13.08 12.44
CA PRO A 268 4.42 14.10 12.73
C PRO A 268 3.99 14.89 11.48
N SER A 269 4.92 15.13 10.54
CA SER A 269 4.66 15.82 9.30
C SER A 269 4.43 14.83 8.14
N PRO A 270 3.58 15.19 7.15
CA PRO A 270 3.42 14.38 5.96
C PRO A 270 4.73 14.32 5.18
N LYS A 271 5.06 13.14 4.65
CA LYS A 271 6.14 12.99 3.68
C LYS A 271 5.70 13.61 2.36
N ALA A 272 6.50 14.52 1.81
CA ALA A 272 6.29 15.03 0.46
C ALA A 272 6.23 13.88 -0.56
N LEU A 273 5.31 14.00 -1.51
CA LEU A 273 5.15 13.06 -2.61
C LEU A 273 6.27 13.27 -3.65
N GLY A 274 6.50 12.27 -4.50
CA GLY A 274 7.31 12.47 -5.70
C GLY A 274 6.60 13.42 -6.66
N ARG A 275 7.34 13.91 -7.66
CA ARG A 275 6.85 15.00 -8.50
C ARG A 275 5.89 14.52 -9.58
N HIS A 276 6.19 13.39 -10.22
CA HIS A 276 5.49 12.94 -11.43
C HIS A 276 4.51 11.80 -11.13
N TRP A 277 3.25 11.99 -11.49
CA TRP A 277 2.16 11.06 -11.25
C TRP A 277 1.43 10.73 -12.54
N LYS A 278 1.11 9.45 -12.73
CA LYS A 278 0.17 8.99 -13.76
C LYS A 278 -1.10 8.49 -13.11
N GLY A 279 -2.21 8.54 -13.83
CA GLY A 279 -3.39 7.80 -13.42
C GLY A 279 -4.62 8.06 -14.25
N SER A 280 -5.79 7.81 -13.67
CA SER A 280 -7.07 7.99 -14.34
C SER A 280 -8.18 8.24 -13.32
N TYR A 281 -9.31 8.71 -13.80
CA TYR A 281 -10.56 8.78 -13.07
C TYR A 281 -11.66 8.17 -13.93
N ALA A 282 -12.63 7.53 -13.27
CA ALA A 282 -13.79 6.96 -13.94
C ALA A 282 -15.03 7.80 -13.66
N PHE A 283 -15.95 7.82 -14.60
CA PHE A 283 -17.23 8.51 -14.51
C PHE A 283 -18.32 7.71 -15.23
N VAL A 284 -19.57 8.08 -14.98
CA VAL A 284 -20.73 7.67 -15.79
C VAL A 284 -21.70 8.84 -15.80
N ASP A 285 -22.60 8.88 -16.77
CA ASP A 285 -23.66 9.88 -16.84
C ASP A 285 -24.43 10.04 -15.50
N ARG A 286 -24.82 11.29 -15.20
CA ARG A 286 -25.55 11.66 -13.97
C ARG A 286 -26.80 10.79 -13.73
N ASP A 287 -27.53 10.47 -14.79
CA ASP A 287 -28.75 9.65 -14.73
C ASP A 287 -28.46 8.16 -14.46
N VAL A 288 -27.25 7.72 -14.80
CA VAL A 288 -26.78 6.34 -14.63
C VAL A 288 -26.23 6.11 -13.23
N ILE A 289 -25.56 7.10 -12.63
CA ILE A 289 -25.02 7.03 -11.26
C ILE A 289 -26.08 6.55 -10.27
N ALA A 290 -27.31 7.07 -10.35
CA ALA A 290 -28.38 6.67 -9.44
C ALA A 290 -28.68 5.16 -9.51
N ARG A 291 -28.56 4.55 -10.69
CA ARG A 291 -28.79 3.10 -10.89
C ARG A 291 -27.69 2.27 -10.23
N ILE A 292 -26.42 2.64 -10.45
CA ILE A 292 -25.27 2.02 -9.77
C ILE A 292 -25.46 2.13 -8.26
N ARG A 293 -25.84 3.32 -7.78
CA ARG A 293 -25.99 3.59 -6.35
C ARG A 293 -27.03 2.72 -5.67
N ASN A 294 -28.13 2.44 -6.36
CA ASN A 294 -29.20 1.57 -5.88
C ASN A 294 -28.90 0.07 -6.06
N GLY A 295 -27.73 -0.30 -6.59
CA GLY A 295 -27.29 -1.69 -6.73
C GLY A 295 -27.77 -2.38 -8.00
N HIS A 296 -28.28 -1.63 -9.00
CA HIS A 296 -28.73 -2.20 -10.28
C HIS A 296 -27.58 -2.74 -11.16
N GLY A 297 -26.31 -2.47 -10.81
CA GLY A 297 -25.15 -3.05 -11.51
C GLY A 297 -25.12 -4.58 -11.48
N ARG A 298 -25.77 -5.20 -10.49
CA ARG A 298 -25.93 -6.67 -10.41
C ARG A 298 -27.00 -7.22 -11.36
N GLU A 299 -27.93 -6.37 -11.81
CA GLU A 299 -29.05 -6.76 -12.67
C GLU A 299 -28.70 -6.57 -14.15
N TYR A 300 -27.98 -5.49 -14.45
CA TYR A 300 -27.52 -5.14 -15.79
C TYR A 300 -26.10 -4.61 -15.69
N HIS A 301 -25.24 -5.03 -16.62
CA HIS A 301 -23.89 -4.49 -16.71
C HIS A 301 -23.94 -3.01 -17.06
N ILE A 302 -23.45 -2.16 -16.16
CA ILE A 302 -23.34 -0.72 -16.37
C ILE A 302 -21.87 -0.42 -16.69
N LEU A 303 -21.64 0.08 -17.90
CA LEU A 303 -20.30 0.44 -18.36
C LEU A 303 -19.87 1.74 -17.68
N ASP A 304 -18.63 1.73 -17.19
CA ASP A 304 -17.92 2.93 -16.79
C ASP A 304 -17.39 3.67 -18.04
N GLU A 305 -17.06 4.94 -17.87
CA GLU A 305 -16.24 5.72 -18.80
C GLU A 305 -14.95 6.10 -18.09
N MET A 306 -13.86 6.22 -18.86
CA MET A 306 -12.53 6.55 -18.33
C MET A 306 -12.02 7.87 -18.88
N SER A 307 -11.27 8.61 -18.05
CA SER A 307 -10.50 9.74 -18.56
C SER A 307 -9.53 9.27 -19.64
N GLY A 308 -9.56 9.93 -20.80
CA GLY A 308 -8.70 9.61 -21.93
C GLY A 308 -9.03 8.30 -22.64
N GLU A 309 -10.22 7.72 -22.41
CA GLU A 309 -10.66 6.59 -23.22
C GLU A 309 -10.63 6.97 -24.70
N GLN A 310 -10.04 6.10 -25.53
CA GLN A 310 -9.92 6.28 -26.99
C GLN A 310 -9.00 7.45 -27.44
N THR A 311 -8.22 8.03 -26.53
CA THR A 311 -7.18 9.02 -26.89
C THR A 311 -5.78 8.37 -26.92
N PRO A 312 -4.78 9.01 -27.54
CA PRO A 312 -3.40 8.49 -27.53
C PRO A 312 -2.77 8.41 -26.13
N GLU A 313 -3.31 9.18 -25.16
CA GLU A 313 -2.82 9.27 -23.78
C GLU A 313 -3.94 8.89 -22.80
N PRO A 314 -4.15 7.58 -22.56
CA PRO A 314 -5.25 7.06 -21.74
C PRO A 314 -5.05 7.26 -20.23
N PHE A 315 -3.87 7.74 -19.82
CA PHE A 315 -3.57 8.07 -18.44
C PHE A 315 -3.17 9.54 -18.36
N GLN A 316 -3.87 10.31 -17.52
CA GLN A 316 -3.49 11.69 -17.22
C GLN A 316 -2.13 11.73 -16.52
N HIS A 317 -1.41 12.83 -16.73
CA HIS A 317 -0.14 13.10 -16.06
C HIS A 317 -0.25 14.35 -15.19
N ILE A 318 0.28 14.29 -13.97
CA ILE A 318 0.25 15.39 -13.00
C ILE A 318 1.64 15.57 -12.39
N CYS A 319 2.11 16.81 -12.39
CA CYS A 319 3.30 17.26 -11.68
C CYS A 319 2.87 17.91 -10.36
N LEU A 320 3.27 17.36 -9.22
CA LEU A 320 2.99 17.90 -7.89
C LEU A 320 4.25 18.48 -7.25
N GLU A 321 4.15 19.70 -6.74
CA GLU A 321 5.24 20.42 -6.09
C GLU A 321 4.87 20.83 -4.67
N PRO A 322 5.68 20.45 -3.65
CA PRO A 322 5.44 20.90 -2.30
C PRO A 322 5.61 22.42 -2.19
N ARG A 323 4.71 23.06 -1.45
CA ARG A 323 4.70 24.49 -1.22
C ARG A 323 4.78 24.81 0.25
N ASN A 324 5.43 25.91 0.59
CA ASN A 324 5.34 26.46 1.92
C ASN A 324 3.94 27.09 2.09
N PRO A 325 3.17 26.71 3.13
CA PRO A 325 1.85 27.28 3.40
C PRO A 325 1.81 28.81 3.47
N CYS A 326 2.92 29.47 3.83
CA CYS A 326 3.00 30.91 3.96
C CYS A 326 3.21 31.65 2.63
N ASP A 327 3.60 30.95 1.56
CA ASP A 327 4.03 31.60 0.31
C ASP A 327 2.86 32.00 -0.60
N THR A 328 1.70 31.35 -0.45
CA THR A 328 0.52 31.59 -1.29
C THR A 328 -0.75 31.57 -0.45
N VAL A 329 -1.74 32.39 -0.81
CA VAL A 329 -3.05 32.37 -0.14
C VAL A 329 -3.78 31.08 -0.55
N TRP A 330 -4.38 30.39 0.42
CA TRP A 330 -5.28 29.26 0.16
C TRP A 330 -6.68 29.79 -0.15
N PRO A 331 -7.27 29.51 -1.33
CA PRO A 331 -8.59 30.02 -1.67
C PRO A 331 -9.65 29.53 -0.69
N GLN A 332 -10.47 30.46 -0.17
CA GLN A 332 -11.50 30.12 0.82
C GLN A 332 -12.55 29.16 0.24
N GLU A 333 -12.92 29.34 -1.02
CA GLU A 333 -13.84 28.45 -1.73
C GLU A 333 -13.31 27.01 -1.78
N PHE A 334 -12.00 26.82 -2.01
CA PHE A 334 -11.40 25.48 -2.01
C PHE A 334 -11.53 24.83 -0.63
N GLU A 335 -11.28 25.58 0.46
CA GLU A 335 -11.45 25.06 1.82
C GLU A 335 -12.91 24.71 2.14
N GLN A 336 -13.88 25.49 1.64
CA GLN A 336 -15.31 25.23 1.85
C GLN A 336 -15.71 23.85 1.31
N HIS A 337 -15.14 23.46 0.16
CA HIS A 337 -15.41 22.18 -0.48
C HIS A 337 -14.55 21.04 0.09
N LEU A 338 -13.24 21.24 0.23
CA LEU A 338 -12.28 20.17 0.55
C LEU A 338 -12.17 19.90 2.05
N LYS A 339 -12.43 20.91 2.89
CA LYS A 339 -12.25 20.83 4.35
C LYS A 339 -10.88 20.24 4.70
N SER A 340 -9.84 20.74 4.03
CA SER A 340 -8.48 20.21 4.08
C SER A 340 -7.85 20.43 5.45
N LEU A 341 -8.10 21.61 6.04
CA LEU A 341 -7.51 22.08 7.29
C LEU A 341 -8.49 22.02 8.47
N THR A 342 -9.76 21.73 8.20
CA THR A 342 -10.78 21.62 9.22
C THR A 342 -10.44 20.49 10.21
N PRO A 343 -10.30 20.78 11.52
CA PRO A 343 -9.99 19.76 12.51
C PRO A 343 -11.08 18.68 12.53
N PRO A 344 -10.72 17.39 12.61
CA PRO A 344 -11.70 16.33 12.57
C PRO A 344 -12.59 16.34 13.81
N VAL A 345 -13.89 16.13 13.60
CA VAL A 345 -14.90 16.17 14.67
C VAL A 345 -14.68 15.02 15.65
N ARG A 346 -14.31 15.35 16.90
CA ARG A 346 -14.14 14.37 17.97
C ARG A 346 -15.51 13.95 18.52
N LYS A 347 -15.90 12.69 18.30
CA LYS A 347 -17.14 12.12 18.89
C LYS A 347 -16.89 11.60 20.31
N ALA A 348 -17.92 11.68 21.17
CA ALA A 348 -17.87 11.16 22.53
C ALA A 348 -17.51 9.66 22.53
N ARG A 349 -16.52 9.28 23.34
CA ARG A 349 -15.91 7.94 23.31
C ARG A 349 -16.45 7.04 24.40
N THR A 350 -16.61 5.75 24.08
CA THR A 350 -16.83 4.71 25.10
C THR A 350 -15.51 4.29 25.74
N ARG A 351 -15.56 3.68 26.94
CA ARG A 351 -14.36 3.30 27.73
C ARG A 351 -13.42 2.35 26.96
N ALA A 352 -13.95 1.48 26.11
CA ALA A 352 -13.19 0.57 25.24
C ALA A 352 -12.47 1.28 24.08
N GLN A 353 -13.00 2.41 23.60
CA GLN A 353 -12.40 3.19 22.52
C GLN A 353 -11.25 4.10 22.98
N LYS A 354 -11.01 4.21 24.30
CA LYS A 354 -9.88 4.98 24.85
C LYS A 354 -8.52 4.28 24.66
N GLN A 355 -8.49 2.96 24.49
CA GLN A 355 -7.24 2.18 24.39
C GLN A 355 -6.53 2.25 23.03
N GLY A 356 -7.16 2.79 21.99
CA GLY A 356 -6.58 2.92 20.64
C GLY A 356 -6.29 4.36 20.22
N THR A 357 -6.07 5.26 21.18
CA THR A 357 -5.85 6.67 20.87
C THR A 357 -4.40 6.91 20.47
N TYR A 358 -4.19 7.59 19.34
CA TYR A 358 -2.93 8.27 19.09
C TYR A 358 -2.89 9.52 19.97
N ASP A 359 -2.20 9.42 21.11
CA ASP A 359 -1.87 10.55 21.99
C ASP A 359 -0.54 11.23 21.56
N GLY A 360 -0.15 11.03 20.29
CA GLY A 360 1.09 11.56 19.75
C GLY A 360 1.01 13.06 19.39
N PRO A 361 2.12 13.63 18.89
CA PRO A 361 2.20 15.03 18.51
C PRO A 361 1.11 15.41 17.49
N GLU A 362 0.75 16.68 17.48
CA GLU A 362 -0.17 17.24 16.49
C GLU A 362 0.36 16.96 15.08
N LEU A 363 -0.47 16.27 14.28
CA LEU A 363 -0.13 15.91 12.92
C LEU A 363 -0.24 17.15 12.04
N GLN A 364 0.79 17.40 11.24
CA GLN A 364 0.87 18.60 10.41
C GLN A 364 0.27 18.37 9.02
N SER A 365 0.04 19.47 8.31
CA SER A 365 -0.43 19.50 6.92
C SER A 365 0.66 20.05 6.01
N LEU A 366 0.80 19.48 4.82
CA LEU A 366 1.74 19.92 3.79
C LEU A 366 0.95 20.37 2.56
N ARG A 367 1.15 21.62 2.12
CA ARG A 367 0.52 22.13 0.90
C ARG A 367 1.32 21.67 -0.32
N PHE A 368 0.60 21.48 -1.43
CA PHE A 368 1.20 21.34 -2.74
C PHE A 368 0.38 22.09 -3.78
N ASP A 369 1.07 22.50 -4.85
CA ASP A 369 0.43 22.90 -6.11
C ASP A 369 0.86 21.90 -7.18
N GLY A 370 0.21 21.94 -8.34
CA GLY A 370 0.54 21.10 -9.45
C GLY A 370 -0.06 21.60 -10.76
N GLU A 371 0.46 21.03 -11.82
CA GLU A 371 0.03 21.21 -13.19
C GLU A 371 -0.13 19.82 -13.80
N GLY A 372 -1.10 19.65 -14.68
CA GLY A 372 -1.34 18.37 -15.32
C GLY A 372 -1.98 18.55 -16.68
N TYR A 373 -1.98 17.46 -17.42
CA TYR A 373 -2.65 17.34 -18.70
C TYR A 373 -3.55 16.13 -18.66
N ASP A 374 -4.81 16.32 -19.05
CA ASP A 374 -5.71 15.23 -19.38
C ASP A 374 -5.93 15.17 -20.90
N ALA A 375 -6.74 14.23 -21.36
CA ALA A 375 -6.95 14.00 -22.78
C ALA A 375 -7.55 15.19 -23.56
N SER A 376 -8.06 16.22 -22.88
CA SER A 376 -8.71 17.38 -23.46
C SER A 376 -7.90 18.67 -23.30
N GLU A 377 -7.35 18.93 -22.11
CA GLU A 377 -6.79 20.24 -21.77
C GLU A 377 -5.79 20.19 -20.61
N ASP A 378 -4.94 21.21 -20.54
CA ASP A 378 -4.07 21.47 -19.41
C ASP A 378 -4.89 21.98 -18.22
N PHE A 379 -4.51 21.57 -17.01
CA PHE A 379 -5.17 21.97 -15.78
C PHE A 379 -4.18 22.27 -14.67
N MET A 380 -4.66 23.04 -13.70
CA MET A 380 -3.96 23.32 -12.45
C MET A 380 -4.55 22.49 -11.32
N ALA A 381 -3.72 22.20 -10.33
CA ALA A 381 -4.09 21.48 -9.13
C ALA A 381 -3.53 22.17 -7.88
N SER A 382 -4.31 22.29 -6.82
CA SER A 382 -3.83 22.78 -5.53
C SER A 382 -4.47 22.01 -4.40
N GLY A 383 -3.68 21.64 -3.39
CA GLY A 383 -4.15 20.73 -2.38
C GLY A 383 -3.30 20.63 -1.12
N TRP A 384 -3.69 19.69 -0.28
CA TRP A 384 -3.09 19.41 1.02
C TRP A 384 -2.91 17.91 1.23
N LEU A 385 -1.77 17.58 1.83
CA LEU A 385 -1.50 16.28 2.43
C LEU A 385 -1.62 16.43 3.94
N ASN A 386 -2.34 15.50 4.55
CA ASN A 386 -2.52 15.43 5.98
C ASN A 386 -2.04 14.08 6.46
N GLN A 387 -1.10 14.07 7.41
CA GLN A 387 -0.61 12.83 7.97
C GLN A 387 -1.74 12.13 8.72
N LEU A 388 -1.89 10.82 8.51
CA LEU A 388 -2.83 9.99 9.27
C LEU A 388 -2.08 9.17 10.34
N PRO A 389 -2.76 8.80 11.44
CA PRO A 389 -2.24 7.81 12.38
C PRO A 389 -2.05 6.45 11.69
N GLU A 390 -1.24 5.57 12.32
CA GLU A 390 -1.12 4.18 11.90
C GLU A 390 -2.50 3.53 11.78
N GLN A 391 -2.73 2.80 10.69
CA GLN A 391 -3.95 2.02 10.49
C GLN A 391 -3.61 0.55 10.69
N GLU A 392 -4.22 -0.08 11.70
CA GLU A 392 -3.96 -1.48 12.06
C GLU A 392 -2.45 -1.78 12.26
N GLY A 393 -1.71 -0.81 12.81
CA GLY A 393 -0.28 -0.91 13.08
C GLY A 393 0.64 -0.61 11.89
N ILE A 394 0.10 -0.31 10.71
CA ILE A 394 0.86 0.08 9.51
C ILE A 394 1.00 1.61 9.47
N PRO A 395 2.22 2.17 9.48
CA PRO A 395 2.45 3.62 9.38
C PRO A 395 2.48 4.11 7.92
N GLY A 396 2.56 5.44 7.74
CA GLY A 396 2.83 6.07 6.44
C GLY A 396 1.59 6.42 5.60
N TRP A 397 0.38 6.28 6.16
CA TRP A 397 -0.86 6.70 5.50
C TRP A 397 -1.02 8.22 5.51
N GLN A 398 -1.53 8.80 4.43
CA GLN A 398 -1.87 10.22 4.37
C GLN A 398 -3.26 10.42 3.74
N ARG A 399 -3.94 11.50 4.12
CA ARG A 399 -5.14 12.01 3.43
C ARG A 399 -4.68 13.06 2.43
N MET A 400 -5.06 12.90 1.18
CA MET A 400 -4.91 13.92 0.15
C MET A 400 -6.26 14.59 -0.09
N THR A 401 -6.25 15.91 -0.19
CA THR A 401 -7.36 16.71 -0.73
C THR A 401 -6.81 17.64 -1.79
N MET A 402 -7.49 17.80 -2.92
CA MET A 402 -7.00 18.61 -4.04
C MET A 402 -8.18 19.21 -4.81
N MET A 403 -8.02 20.44 -5.26
CA MET A 403 -8.89 21.04 -6.27
C MET A 403 -8.17 20.99 -7.61
N LYS A 404 -8.80 20.43 -8.63
CA LYS A 404 -8.43 20.60 -10.04
C LYS A 404 -9.26 21.78 -10.58
N TYR A 405 -8.61 22.68 -11.28
CA TYR A 405 -9.22 23.90 -11.82
C TYR A 405 -8.51 24.34 -13.10
N PHE A 406 -9.21 25.16 -13.87
CA PHE A 406 -8.72 25.75 -15.10
C PHE A 406 -8.49 27.25 -14.89
N VAL A 407 -7.59 27.80 -15.69
CA VAL A 407 -7.21 29.20 -15.61
C VAL A 407 -7.32 29.79 -17.01
N ASP A 408 -7.99 30.92 -17.13
CA ASP A 408 -8.07 31.67 -18.39
C ASP A 408 -6.66 32.14 -18.79
N GLU A 409 -6.21 31.76 -20.00
CA GLU A 409 -4.83 32.00 -20.45
C GLU A 409 -4.46 33.49 -20.53
N ASP A 410 -5.43 34.35 -20.85
CA ASP A 410 -5.20 35.78 -21.05
C ASP A 410 -5.16 36.56 -19.72
N THR A 411 -5.99 36.17 -18.75
CA THR A 411 -6.19 36.91 -17.50
C THR A 411 -5.54 36.27 -16.29
N GLY A 412 -5.22 34.96 -16.35
CA GLY A 412 -4.71 34.20 -15.20
C GLY A 412 -5.75 33.97 -14.11
N ILE A 413 -7.04 34.20 -14.40
CA ILE A 413 -8.14 34.07 -13.44
C ILE A 413 -8.66 32.62 -13.45
N ILE A 414 -8.95 32.09 -12.26
CA ILE A 414 -9.52 30.75 -12.09
C ILE A 414 -10.94 30.73 -12.64
N ASP A 415 -11.25 29.72 -13.47
CA ASP A 415 -12.62 29.42 -13.85
C ASP A 415 -13.33 28.69 -12.69
N HIS A 416 -14.15 29.45 -11.96
CA HIS A 416 -14.91 28.97 -10.82
C HIS A 416 -16.09 28.07 -11.22
N GLU A 417 -16.47 28.02 -12.50
CA GLU A 417 -17.52 27.12 -12.99
C GLU A 417 -16.97 25.73 -13.36
N ALA A 418 -15.65 25.61 -13.56
CA ALA A 418 -14.97 24.38 -13.96
C ALA A 418 -14.08 23.78 -12.84
N LEU A 419 -14.60 23.78 -11.60
CA LEU A 419 -13.90 23.20 -10.43
C LEU A 419 -14.22 21.72 -10.23
N TRP A 420 -13.20 20.93 -9.88
CA TRP A 420 -13.33 19.52 -9.53
C TRP A 420 -12.57 19.20 -8.25
N ALA A 421 -13.29 18.74 -7.23
CA ALA A 421 -12.71 18.43 -5.93
C ALA A 421 -12.33 16.95 -5.82
N TYR A 422 -11.23 16.68 -5.11
CA TYR A 422 -10.67 15.35 -4.92
C TYR A 422 -10.36 15.11 -3.44
N GLU A 423 -10.65 13.90 -2.97
CA GLU A 423 -10.27 13.41 -1.65
C GLU A 423 -9.82 11.95 -1.79
N GLY A 424 -8.66 11.61 -1.24
CA GLY A 424 -8.13 10.26 -1.36
C GLY A 424 -7.22 9.86 -0.22
N VAL A 425 -6.89 8.57 -0.22
CA VAL A 425 -5.90 7.96 0.65
C VAL A 425 -4.62 7.81 -0.14
N VAL A 426 -3.53 8.40 0.36
CA VAL A 426 -2.18 8.05 -0.04
C VAL A 426 -1.78 6.79 0.71
N LEU A 427 -1.48 5.73 -0.03
CA LEU A 427 -1.05 4.44 0.52
C LEU A 427 0.34 4.55 1.16
N PRO A 428 0.70 3.63 2.09
CA PRO A 428 1.97 3.67 2.78
C PRO A 428 3.17 3.85 1.85
N GLY A 429 4.02 4.82 2.22
CA GLY A 429 5.26 5.13 1.50
C GLY A 429 5.11 6.13 0.35
N GLY A 430 3.87 6.53 0.00
CA GLY A 430 3.64 7.68 -0.88
C GLY A 430 3.74 7.40 -2.38
N MET A 431 3.59 6.14 -2.80
CA MET A 431 3.79 5.73 -4.21
C MET A 431 2.48 5.58 -5.00
N MET A 432 1.35 5.61 -4.32
CA MET A 432 0.02 5.42 -4.91
C MET A 432 -1.02 6.13 -4.05
N MET A 433 -2.02 6.71 -4.68
CA MET A 433 -3.20 7.24 -4.03
C MET A 433 -4.47 6.85 -4.77
N VAL A 434 -5.53 6.63 -4.00
CA VAL A 434 -6.84 6.22 -4.51
C VAL A 434 -7.91 7.00 -3.78
N GLY A 435 -8.91 7.47 -4.49
CA GLY A 435 -9.85 8.42 -3.92
C GLY A 435 -11.15 8.58 -4.71
N ARG A 436 -11.88 9.63 -4.35
CA ARG A 436 -13.11 10.10 -4.99
C ARG A 436 -12.90 11.51 -5.50
N TRP A 437 -13.31 11.77 -6.75
CA TRP A 437 -13.51 13.11 -7.27
C TRP A 437 -14.99 13.49 -7.20
N TRP A 438 -15.33 14.78 -7.14
CA TRP A 438 -16.70 15.25 -7.22
C TRP A 438 -16.85 16.67 -7.75
N CYS A 439 -18.05 16.98 -8.23
CA CYS A 439 -18.47 18.32 -8.60
C CYS A 439 -18.80 19.13 -7.34
N PRO A 440 -18.06 20.22 -7.02
CA PRO A 440 -18.21 20.97 -5.78
C PRO A 440 -19.61 21.59 -5.57
N SER A 441 -20.29 21.94 -6.67
CA SER A 441 -21.60 22.60 -6.66
C SER A 441 -22.76 21.68 -6.28
N ASP A 442 -22.60 20.35 -6.34
CA ASP A 442 -23.66 19.38 -6.02
C ASP A 442 -23.81 19.09 -4.52
N GLY A 443 -22.92 19.62 -3.68
CA GLY A 443 -22.86 19.33 -2.24
C GLY A 443 -22.34 17.92 -1.91
N ASP A 444 -22.52 17.49 -0.66
CA ASP A 444 -22.05 16.19 -0.14
C ASP A 444 -23.14 15.11 -0.02
N GLY A 445 -24.36 15.43 -0.48
CA GLY A 445 -25.57 14.63 -0.36
C GLY A 445 -25.75 13.56 -1.45
N ALA A 446 -26.98 13.04 -1.57
CA ALA A 446 -27.30 11.99 -2.54
C ALA A 446 -27.19 12.42 -4.01
N SER A 447 -27.25 13.73 -4.28
CA SER A 447 -27.10 14.35 -5.61
C SER A 447 -25.65 14.56 -6.04
N MET A 448 -24.68 14.39 -5.13
CA MET A 448 -23.26 14.60 -5.39
C MET A 448 -22.83 13.82 -6.63
N TYR A 449 -22.43 14.51 -7.70
CA TYR A 449 -21.82 13.86 -8.86
C TYR A 449 -20.37 13.56 -8.55
N SER A 450 -20.01 12.29 -8.55
CA SER A 450 -18.71 11.82 -8.06
C SER A 450 -18.34 10.49 -8.68
N GLY A 451 -17.05 10.22 -8.81
CA GLY A 451 -16.52 8.94 -9.24
C GLY A 451 -15.16 8.64 -8.62
N PRO A 452 -14.59 7.46 -8.89
CA PRO A 452 -13.29 7.07 -8.36
C PRO A 452 -12.14 7.71 -9.14
N PHE A 453 -11.00 7.89 -8.49
CA PHE A 453 -9.71 8.14 -9.15
C PHE A 453 -8.61 7.25 -8.58
N ILE A 454 -7.57 7.04 -9.38
CA ILE A 454 -6.30 6.43 -8.97
C ILE A 454 -5.15 7.23 -9.57
N LEU A 455 -4.10 7.47 -8.78
CA LEU A 455 -2.84 8.04 -9.23
C LEU A 455 -1.68 7.24 -8.63
N TRP A 456 -0.59 7.07 -9.36
CA TRP A 456 0.65 6.47 -8.87
C TRP A 456 1.87 7.24 -9.32
N ASP A 457 2.89 7.21 -8.46
CA ASP A 457 4.14 7.91 -8.64
C ASP A 457 5.01 7.19 -9.69
N VAL A 458 5.41 7.93 -10.72
CA VAL A 458 6.29 7.47 -11.80
C VAL A 458 7.65 8.17 -11.77
N ASP A 459 7.91 8.99 -10.74
CA ASP A 459 9.13 9.78 -10.61
C ASP A 459 10.40 8.91 -10.70
N GLY A 460 11.47 9.42 -11.30
CA GLY A 460 12.69 8.65 -11.54
C GLY A 460 13.53 9.20 -12.68
N ALA A 461 14.63 8.53 -13.02
CA ALA A 461 15.62 9.02 -13.97
C ALA A 461 15.03 9.42 -15.35
N ARG A 462 13.92 8.79 -15.78
CA ARG A 462 13.23 9.15 -17.04
C ARG A 462 12.53 10.51 -16.98
N TYR A 463 12.12 10.95 -15.79
CA TYR A 463 11.41 12.20 -15.55
C TYR A 463 12.29 13.29 -14.90
N GLU A 464 13.51 12.94 -14.45
CA GLU A 464 14.50 13.89 -13.90
C GLU A 464 15.07 14.88 -14.95
N ASP A 465 15.04 14.55 -16.25
CA ASP A 465 15.60 15.37 -17.34
C ASP A 465 14.57 16.27 -18.07
N GLY A 466 13.37 16.44 -17.50
CA GLY A 466 12.29 17.20 -18.13
C GLY A 466 11.45 16.31 -19.06
N LEU A 467 10.13 16.40 -18.85
CA LEU A 467 9.00 15.73 -19.52
C LEU A 467 9.37 14.76 -20.68
N PRO A 468 8.97 13.48 -20.62
CA PRO A 468 8.87 12.71 -21.85
C PRO A 468 7.80 13.39 -22.72
N ARG A 469 8.23 14.02 -23.82
CA ARG A 469 7.35 14.45 -24.90
C ARG A 469 6.79 13.27 -25.66
#